data_AF-A0A6N6RZ51-F1
#
_entry.id   AF-A0A6N6RZ51-F1
#
_cell.length_a   1.000
_cell.length_b   1.000
_cell.length_c   1.000
_cell.angle_alpha   90.00
_cell.angle_beta   90.00
_cell.angle_gamma   90.00
#
_symmetry.space_group_name_H-M   'P 1'
#
loop_
_entity.id
_entity.type
_entity.pdbx_description
1 polymer ?
#
loop_
_entity_poly.entity_id
_entity_poly.type
_entity_poly.pdbx_seq_one_letter_code
_entity_poly.pdbx_strand_id
1 'polypeptide(L)'
;MPTLQELKDKWFLSIGQFDEYGLTIRHPDSLISLSTDDNHVVPIAESQTYRAIWYSLLQDAMATPGSRVFHATWNISNAEIIPSDPNSKAMDALIAVANEWGGQEVYALINARTKFAYNLDDEVEYLAARGVKAILDTNFPAAGTSHQKFFVSKLSNVEGTALVGCDVAGGFNSDPGVHEVGVMIQGQAVSDLEQSFVERWNSPYNEP
;
A
#
# COMPACT_ATOMS: atom_id res chain seq x y z
N MET A 1 24.86 -27.18 -7.03
CA MET A 1 23.57 -26.47 -7.18
C MET A 1 22.50 -27.48 -6.87
N PRO A 2 21.63 -27.25 -5.86
CA PRO A 2 20.51 -28.15 -5.62
C PRO A 2 19.58 -28.17 -6.85
N THR A 3 19.02 -29.33 -7.13
CA THR A 3 18.03 -29.55 -8.18
C THR A 3 16.70 -28.91 -7.80
N LEU A 4 15.84 -28.65 -8.80
CA LEU A 4 14.47 -28.15 -8.57
C LEU A 4 13.68 -29.10 -7.63
N GLN A 5 13.94 -30.40 -7.70
CA GLN A 5 13.28 -31.38 -6.82
C GLN A 5 13.76 -31.25 -5.38
N GLU A 6 15.09 -31.11 -5.15
CA GLU A 6 15.64 -30.89 -3.81
C GLU A 6 15.16 -29.57 -3.19
N LEU A 7 14.90 -28.54 -4.01
CA LEU A 7 14.29 -27.29 -3.55
C LEU A 7 12.81 -27.48 -3.20
N LYS A 8 12.06 -28.26 -3.99
CA LYS A 8 10.65 -28.59 -3.72
C LYS A 8 10.50 -29.37 -2.42
N ASP A 9 11.25 -30.44 -2.25
CA ASP A 9 11.13 -31.30 -1.08
C ASP A 9 11.57 -30.60 0.21
N LYS A 10 12.45 -29.59 0.11
CA LYS A 10 12.95 -28.83 1.25
C LYS A 10 12.06 -27.64 1.63
N TRP A 11 11.50 -26.94 0.66
CA TRP A 11 10.85 -25.63 0.89
C TRP A 11 9.36 -25.61 0.58
N PHE A 12 8.82 -26.59 -0.15
CA PHE A 12 7.42 -26.60 -0.51
C PHE A 12 6.66 -27.41 0.53
N LEU A 13 5.75 -26.73 1.24
CA LEU A 13 4.82 -27.39 2.13
C LEU A 13 3.87 -28.24 1.28
N SER A 14 3.70 -29.52 1.62
CA SER A 14 2.56 -30.31 1.13
C SER A 14 1.31 -29.72 1.77
N ILE A 15 0.70 -28.77 1.08
CA ILE A 15 -0.50 -28.08 1.55
C ILE A 15 -1.66 -29.08 1.49
N GLY A 16 -1.88 -29.83 2.57
CA GLY A 16 -3.15 -30.52 2.79
C GLY A 16 -4.29 -29.49 2.91
N GLN A 17 -5.54 -29.95 2.86
CA GLN A 17 -6.66 -29.08 3.26
C GLN A 17 -6.42 -28.68 4.72
N PHE A 18 -6.13 -27.41 4.96
CA PHE A 18 -6.14 -26.88 6.31
C PHE A 18 -7.59 -26.81 6.77
N ASP A 19 -7.83 -27.16 8.04
CA ASP A 19 -9.05 -26.74 8.71
C ASP A 19 -9.12 -25.21 8.61
N GLU A 20 -10.25 -24.67 8.18
CA GLU A 20 -10.48 -23.22 8.21
C GLU A 20 -10.27 -22.77 9.64
N TYR A 21 -9.19 -22.02 9.89
CA TYR A 21 -9.02 -21.32 11.15
C TYR A 21 -10.18 -20.35 11.25
N GLY A 22 -11.22 -20.73 11.99
CA GLY A 22 -12.33 -19.88 12.35
C GLY A 22 -11.79 -18.71 13.15
N LEU A 23 -11.39 -17.65 12.44
CA LEU A 23 -11.08 -16.35 13.02
C LEU A 23 -12.41 -15.73 13.46
N THR A 24 -12.92 -16.21 14.60
CA THR A 24 -14.28 -15.89 15.05
C THR A 24 -14.46 -14.49 15.61
N ILE A 25 -13.39 -13.70 15.79
CA ILE A 25 -13.47 -12.33 16.33
C ILE A 25 -12.40 -11.45 15.68
N ARG A 26 -12.82 -10.52 14.82
CA ARG A 26 -11.95 -9.51 14.17
C ARG A 26 -11.73 -8.29 15.08
N HIS A 27 -12.80 -7.85 15.75
CA HIS A 27 -12.82 -6.76 16.73
C HIS A 27 -13.93 -7.02 17.76
N PRO A 28 -13.59 -7.17 19.06
CA PRO A 28 -14.62 -7.26 20.11
C PRO A 28 -15.57 -6.07 20.01
N ASP A 29 -16.88 -6.33 20.07
CA ASP A 29 -17.96 -5.33 20.08
C ASP A 29 -18.15 -4.51 18.79
N SER A 30 -17.54 -4.92 17.67
CA SER A 30 -17.74 -4.28 16.36
C SER A 30 -18.98 -4.79 15.63
N LEU A 31 -19.66 -3.89 14.90
CA LEU A 31 -20.71 -4.24 13.94
C LEU A 31 -20.15 -4.67 12.56
N ILE A 32 -18.82 -4.65 12.39
CA ILE A 32 -18.15 -5.05 11.16
C ILE A 32 -18.19 -6.58 11.05
N SER A 33 -18.69 -7.09 9.93
CA SER A 33 -18.71 -8.52 9.63
C SER A 33 -17.30 -9.13 9.67
N LEU A 34 -17.21 -10.40 10.04
CA LEU A 34 -15.92 -11.14 10.12
C LEU A 34 -15.25 -11.28 8.75
N SER A 35 -16.07 -11.35 7.70
CA SER A 35 -15.66 -11.36 6.30
C SER A 35 -16.62 -10.48 5.50
N THR A 36 -16.14 -10.02 4.36
CA THR A 36 -16.98 -9.47 3.30
C THR A 36 -17.02 -10.50 2.17
N ASP A 37 -18.22 -10.74 1.66
CA ASP A 37 -18.44 -11.63 0.52
C ASP A 37 -18.29 -10.84 -0.80
N ASP A 38 -18.26 -11.56 -1.92
CA ASP A 38 -18.26 -11.01 -3.28
C ASP A 38 -17.09 -10.06 -3.62
N ASN A 39 -15.97 -10.16 -2.89
CA ASN A 39 -14.74 -9.45 -3.25
C ASN A 39 -14.09 -10.08 -4.48
N HIS A 40 -13.60 -9.24 -5.38
CA HIS A 40 -12.74 -9.66 -6.49
C HIS A 40 -11.28 -9.45 -6.10
N VAL A 41 -10.52 -10.56 -6.01
CA VAL A 41 -9.12 -10.56 -5.59
C VAL A 41 -8.25 -11.11 -6.70
N VAL A 42 -7.24 -10.33 -7.10
CA VAL A 42 -6.29 -10.70 -8.15
C VAL A 42 -4.88 -10.75 -7.55
N PRO A 43 -4.26 -11.94 -7.44
CA PRO A 43 -2.86 -12.05 -7.06
C PRO A 43 -1.95 -11.37 -8.07
N ILE A 44 -0.95 -10.64 -7.57
CA ILE A 44 0.07 -9.99 -8.38
C ILE A 44 1.42 -10.56 -8.00
N ALA A 45 2.05 -11.24 -8.94
CA ALA A 45 3.44 -11.65 -8.82
C ALA A 45 4.35 -10.53 -9.34
N GLU A 46 5.50 -10.38 -8.70
CA GLU A 46 6.55 -9.42 -9.03
C GLU A 46 6.22 -7.96 -8.68
N SER A 47 7.20 -7.30 -8.05
CA SER A 47 7.10 -5.92 -7.59
C SER A 47 6.84 -4.94 -8.74
N GLN A 48 7.40 -5.21 -9.94
CA GLN A 48 7.24 -4.36 -11.12
C GLN A 48 5.79 -4.32 -11.62
N THR A 49 5.10 -5.46 -11.65
CA THR A 49 3.70 -5.51 -12.08
C THR A 49 2.80 -4.80 -11.07
N TYR A 50 3.04 -5.01 -9.77
CA TYR A 50 2.32 -4.30 -8.71
C TYR A 50 2.45 -2.78 -8.86
N ARG A 51 3.67 -2.31 -9.10
CA ARG A 51 4.03 -0.90 -9.31
C ARG A 51 3.37 -0.29 -10.53
N ALA A 52 3.34 -1.00 -11.66
CA ALA A 52 2.65 -0.54 -12.85
C ALA A 52 1.14 -0.37 -12.61
N ILE A 53 0.51 -1.31 -11.88
CA ILE A 53 -0.91 -1.21 -11.52
C ILE A 53 -1.13 -0.02 -10.56
N TRP A 54 -0.27 0.14 -9.55
CA TRP A 54 -0.30 1.28 -8.63
C TRP A 54 -0.26 2.61 -9.38
N TYR A 55 0.64 2.74 -10.35
CA TYR A 55 0.76 3.95 -11.16
C TYR A 55 -0.48 4.19 -12.01
N SER A 56 -1.02 3.14 -12.65
CA SER A 56 -2.27 3.23 -13.41
C SER A 56 -3.44 3.73 -12.55
N LEU A 57 -3.59 3.22 -11.33
CA LEU A 57 -4.67 3.64 -10.43
C LEU A 57 -4.54 5.12 -9.99
N LEU A 58 -3.32 5.65 -9.90
CA LEU A 58 -3.11 7.08 -9.69
C LEU A 58 -3.49 7.90 -10.91
N GLN A 59 -3.16 7.44 -12.12
CA GLN A 59 -3.57 8.12 -13.35
C GLN A 59 -5.11 8.18 -13.44
N ASP A 60 -5.79 7.08 -13.11
CA ASP A 60 -7.26 7.03 -13.07
C ASP A 60 -7.84 7.99 -12.02
N ALA A 61 -7.24 8.05 -10.82
CA ALA A 61 -7.64 8.98 -9.76
C ALA A 61 -7.45 10.44 -10.18
N MET A 62 -6.33 10.76 -10.84
CA MET A 62 -6.04 12.09 -11.35
C MET A 62 -7.06 12.53 -12.41
N ALA A 63 -7.46 11.61 -13.30
CA ALA A 63 -8.43 11.87 -14.36
C ALA A 63 -9.88 11.95 -13.86
N THR A 64 -10.15 11.56 -12.61
CA THR A 64 -11.51 11.45 -12.06
C THR A 64 -11.71 12.44 -10.90
N PRO A 65 -12.39 13.59 -11.13
CA PRO A 65 -12.62 14.58 -10.09
C PRO A 65 -13.36 14.02 -8.87
N GLY A 66 -12.92 14.44 -7.67
CA GLY A 66 -13.49 13.98 -6.40
C GLY A 66 -12.96 12.62 -5.94
N SER A 67 -11.94 12.08 -6.61
CA SER A 67 -11.26 10.88 -6.15
C SER A 67 -10.55 11.11 -4.82
N ARG A 68 -10.34 10.02 -4.08
CA ARG A 68 -9.51 10.01 -2.87
C ARG A 68 -8.51 8.87 -2.93
N VAL A 69 -7.29 9.15 -2.49
CA VAL A 69 -6.19 8.19 -2.44
C VAL A 69 -5.70 8.07 -1.01
N PHE A 70 -5.57 6.84 -0.53
CA PHE A 70 -4.95 6.52 0.77
C PHE A 70 -3.76 5.60 0.53
N HIS A 71 -2.58 6.00 1.00
CA HIS A 71 -1.37 5.22 0.84
C HIS A 71 -0.68 5.02 2.19
N ALA A 72 -0.67 3.78 2.67
CA ALA A 72 0.06 3.41 3.89
C ALA A 72 1.26 2.54 3.52
N THR A 73 2.44 2.92 4.00
CA THR A 73 3.70 2.33 3.53
C THR A 73 4.76 2.28 4.63
N TRP A 74 5.61 1.25 4.58
CA TRP A 74 6.76 1.16 5.48
C TRP A 74 7.89 2.09 5.02
N ASN A 75 8.00 2.27 3.71
CA ASN A 75 8.94 3.17 3.08
C ASN A 75 8.34 3.80 1.83
N ILE A 76 8.75 5.02 1.51
CA ILE A 76 8.52 5.64 0.21
C ILE A 76 9.85 6.22 -0.26
N SER A 77 10.03 6.44 -1.56
CA SER A 77 11.06 7.36 -2.04
C SER A 77 10.72 7.78 -3.46
N ASN A 78 11.33 8.85 -3.97
CA ASN A 78 11.02 9.37 -5.31
C ASN A 78 11.70 8.57 -6.43
N ALA A 79 11.60 7.25 -6.36
CA ALA A 79 12.13 6.33 -7.36
C ALA A 79 11.16 6.16 -8.55
N GLU A 80 11.72 5.91 -9.74
CA GLU A 80 10.95 5.54 -10.94
C GLU A 80 10.11 4.29 -10.67
N ILE A 81 8.85 4.26 -11.09
CA ILE A 81 7.96 3.11 -10.87
C ILE A 81 7.98 2.20 -12.09
N ILE A 82 8.03 2.82 -13.27
CA ILE A 82 8.18 2.16 -14.54
C ILE A 82 9.66 2.29 -14.93
N PRO A 83 10.37 1.17 -15.16
CA PRO A 83 11.79 1.25 -15.50
C PRO A 83 12.06 2.14 -16.70
N SER A 84 13.01 3.05 -16.56
CA SER A 84 13.41 3.99 -17.62
C SER A 84 12.35 5.02 -18.02
N ASP A 85 11.30 5.20 -17.22
CA ASP A 85 10.38 6.32 -17.35
C ASP A 85 10.62 7.33 -16.20
N PRO A 86 11.36 8.43 -16.46
CA PRO A 86 11.68 9.43 -15.44
C PRO A 86 10.45 10.22 -14.96
N ASN A 87 9.31 10.14 -15.64
CA ASN A 87 8.05 10.78 -15.24
C ASN A 87 7.20 9.88 -14.33
N SER A 88 7.62 8.63 -14.13
CA SER A 88 6.91 7.65 -13.32
C SER A 88 7.37 7.64 -11.86
N LYS A 89 7.94 8.72 -11.33
CA LYS A 89 8.48 8.70 -9.96
C LYS A 89 7.37 8.70 -8.91
N ALA A 90 7.53 7.91 -7.85
CA ALA A 90 6.44 7.63 -6.91
C ALA A 90 5.90 8.85 -6.17
N MET A 91 6.78 9.69 -5.61
CA MET A 91 6.33 10.88 -4.87
C MET A 91 5.79 11.93 -5.84
N ASP A 92 6.44 12.10 -7.00
CA ASP A 92 5.97 13.01 -8.05
C ASP A 92 4.57 12.62 -8.56
N ALA A 93 4.28 11.31 -8.69
CA ALA A 93 2.98 10.82 -9.09
C ALA A 93 1.88 11.16 -8.07
N LEU A 94 2.15 10.98 -6.77
CA LEU A 94 1.21 11.39 -5.70
C LEU A 94 0.96 12.90 -5.72
N ILE A 95 2.02 13.69 -5.92
CA ILE A 95 1.95 15.15 -6.01
C ILE A 95 1.12 15.59 -7.23
N ALA A 96 1.29 14.92 -8.38
CA ALA A 96 0.50 15.22 -9.58
C ALA A 96 -1.00 15.01 -9.31
N VAL A 97 -1.38 13.90 -8.68
CA VAL A 97 -2.78 13.64 -8.32
C VAL A 97 -3.35 14.70 -7.37
N ALA A 98 -2.54 15.17 -6.42
CA ALA A 98 -2.96 16.19 -5.44
C ALA A 98 -3.12 17.60 -6.04
N ASN A 99 -2.46 17.91 -7.16
CA ASN A 99 -2.41 19.27 -7.69
C ASN A 99 -3.03 19.45 -9.08
N GLU A 100 -3.13 18.40 -9.89
CA GLU A 100 -3.62 18.50 -11.26
C GLU A 100 -5.13 18.20 -11.39
N TRP A 101 -5.75 18.71 -12.46
CA TRP A 101 -7.11 18.39 -12.94
C TRP A 101 -8.23 18.31 -11.88
N GLY A 102 -8.15 19.15 -10.84
CA GLY A 102 -9.17 19.26 -9.80
C GLY A 102 -8.65 19.10 -8.37
N GLY A 103 -7.40 18.67 -8.20
CA GLY A 103 -6.72 18.61 -6.89
C GLY A 103 -7.36 17.59 -5.94
N GLN A 104 -7.04 16.31 -6.14
CA GLN A 104 -7.70 15.24 -5.40
C GLN A 104 -7.13 15.09 -3.98
N GLU A 105 -7.90 14.47 -3.08
CA GLU A 105 -7.39 14.25 -1.72
C GLU A 105 -6.46 13.04 -1.71
N VAL A 106 -5.17 13.29 -1.49
CA VAL A 106 -4.15 12.25 -1.35
C VAL A 106 -3.65 12.24 0.08
N TYR A 107 -3.76 11.10 0.76
CA TYR A 107 -3.29 10.87 2.12
C TYR A 107 -2.16 9.85 2.11
N ALA A 108 -1.03 10.19 2.73
CA ALA A 108 0.13 9.30 2.86
C ALA A 108 0.49 9.09 4.33
N LEU A 109 0.42 7.84 4.79
CA LEU A 109 0.74 7.43 6.15
C LEU A 109 2.03 6.59 6.12
N ILE A 110 3.15 7.19 6.53
CA ILE A 110 4.49 6.63 6.34
C ILE A 110 5.08 6.21 7.69
N ASN A 111 5.65 5.01 7.80
CA ASN A 111 6.23 4.53 9.05
C ASN A 111 7.30 5.47 9.64
N ALA A 112 7.16 5.86 10.91
CA ALA A 112 8.09 6.77 11.58
C ALA A 112 9.44 6.14 11.98
N ARG A 113 9.54 4.82 12.08
CA ARG A 113 10.73 4.18 12.66
C ARG A 113 11.90 4.03 11.69
N THR A 114 11.65 4.10 10.39
CA THR A 114 12.69 3.94 9.35
C THR A 114 13.56 5.18 9.18
N LYS A 115 13.34 6.25 9.96
CA LYS A 115 14.19 7.47 10.02
C LYS A 115 15.70 7.19 10.19
N PHE A 116 16.06 6.05 10.78
CA PHE A 116 17.47 5.68 10.98
C PHE A 116 18.14 5.10 9.73
N ALA A 117 17.35 4.65 8.74
CA ALA A 117 17.85 4.06 7.49
C ALA A 117 17.52 4.92 6.26
N TYR A 118 16.50 5.77 6.34
CA TYR A 118 16.01 6.63 5.26
C TYR A 118 15.63 8.01 5.79
N ASN A 119 15.70 9.03 4.95
CA ASN A 119 15.40 10.41 5.34
C ASN A 119 13.91 10.73 5.22
N LEU A 120 13.09 10.01 6.01
CA LEU A 120 11.64 10.03 5.89
C LEU A 120 11.00 11.36 6.33
N ASP A 121 11.67 12.11 7.22
CA ASP A 121 11.22 13.44 7.62
C ASP A 121 11.21 14.38 6.41
N ASP A 122 12.30 14.38 5.64
CA ASP A 122 12.40 15.16 4.41
C ASP A 122 11.37 14.69 3.36
N GLU A 123 11.06 13.39 3.29
CA GLU A 123 10.08 12.87 2.33
C GLU A 123 8.64 13.25 2.68
N VAL A 124 8.26 13.16 3.96
CA VAL A 124 6.96 13.61 4.44
C VAL A 124 6.83 15.12 4.27
N GLU A 125 7.84 15.90 4.65
CA GLU A 125 7.86 17.35 4.46
C GLU A 125 7.77 17.70 2.97
N TYR A 126 8.49 16.97 2.11
CA TYR A 126 8.48 17.17 0.67
C TYR A 126 7.09 16.97 0.06
N LEU A 127 6.38 15.91 0.49
CA LEU A 127 5.01 15.60 0.07
C LEU A 127 4.01 16.64 0.61
N ALA A 128 4.08 16.94 1.91
CA ALA A 128 3.20 17.88 2.60
C ALA A 128 3.30 19.30 2.00
N ALA A 129 4.52 19.77 1.74
CA ALA A 129 4.76 21.07 1.11
C ALA A 129 4.20 21.17 -0.33
N ARG A 130 3.80 20.04 -0.93
CA ARG A 130 3.30 19.94 -2.31
C ARG A 130 1.88 19.39 -2.39
N GLY A 131 1.08 19.56 -1.33
CA GLY A 131 -0.36 19.34 -1.36
C GLY A 131 -0.81 17.91 -1.03
N VAL A 132 0.10 16.96 -0.90
CA VAL A 132 -0.23 15.62 -0.37
C VAL A 132 -0.38 15.73 1.14
N LYS A 133 -1.46 15.19 1.71
CA LYS A 133 -1.63 15.12 3.17
C LYS A 133 -0.78 13.96 3.69
N ALA A 134 0.48 14.23 4.01
CA ALA A 134 1.44 13.22 4.46
C ALA A 134 1.74 13.37 5.97
N ILE A 135 1.75 12.26 6.71
CA ILE A 135 2.17 12.23 8.12
C ILE A 135 3.01 10.98 8.39
N LEU A 136 3.70 11.00 9.53
CA LEU A 136 4.39 9.83 10.06
C LEU A 136 3.48 9.02 11.00
N ASP A 137 3.43 7.72 10.76
CA ASP A 137 2.77 6.76 11.61
C ASP A 137 3.71 6.34 12.74
N THR A 138 3.34 6.64 13.98
CA THR A 138 4.08 6.32 15.20
C THR A 138 3.31 5.33 16.07
N ASN A 139 2.13 4.87 15.63
CA ASN A 139 1.24 4.02 16.41
C ASN A 139 1.72 2.55 16.47
N PHE A 140 2.84 2.34 17.16
CA PHE A 140 3.45 1.05 17.42
C PHE A 140 4.30 1.09 18.71
N PRO A 141 4.52 -0.05 19.38
CA PRO A 141 5.37 -0.08 20.58
C PRO A 141 6.82 0.31 20.25
N ALA A 142 7.61 0.68 21.26
CA ALA A 142 9.00 1.15 21.08
C ALA A 142 9.91 0.21 20.25
N ALA A 143 9.64 -1.10 20.29
CA ALA A 143 10.36 -2.11 19.52
C ALA A 143 9.66 -2.52 18.21
N GLY A 144 8.52 -1.92 17.85
CA GLY A 144 7.70 -2.23 16.67
C GLY A 144 7.86 -1.24 15.51
N THR A 145 7.22 -1.51 14.39
CA THR A 145 7.14 -0.62 13.20
C THR A 145 5.71 -0.65 12.68
N SER A 146 5.32 0.36 11.91
CA SER A 146 4.17 0.23 11.00
C SER A 146 4.68 -0.45 9.73
N HIS A 147 4.29 -1.69 9.49
CA HIS A 147 4.77 -2.49 8.35
C HIS A 147 3.67 -2.78 7.32
N GLN A 148 2.53 -2.10 7.47
CA GLN A 148 1.42 -2.13 6.51
C GLN A 148 1.87 -1.53 5.18
N LYS A 149 1.47 -2.19 4.09
CA LYS A 149 1.79 -1.81 2.72
C LYS A 149 0.52 -1.93 1.92
N PHE A 150 -0.22 -0.83 1.82
CA PHE A 150 -1.40 -0.81 0.99
C PHE A 150 -1.64 0.56 0.37
N PHE A 151 -2.43 0.52 -0.68
CA PHE A 151 -2.88 1.68 -1.43
C PHE A 151 -4.37 1.49 -1.71
N VAL A 152 -5.16 2.53 -1.55
CA VAL A 152 -6.58 2.55 -1.91
C VAL A 152 -6.82 3.73 -2.83
N SER A 153 -7.40 3.47 -4.00
CA SER A 153 -7.94 4.50 -4.90
C SER A 153 -9.46 4.40 -4.90
N LYS A 154 -10.12 5.47 -4.44
CA LYS A 154 -11.58 5.64 -4.49
C LYS A 154 -11.90 6.67 -5.55
N LEU A 155 -12.30 6.19 -6.72
CA LEU A 155 -12.82 7.04 -7.77
C LEU A 155 -14.25 7.47 -7.41
N SER A 156 -14.64 8.70 -7.71
CA SER A 156 -15.91 9.28 -7.25
C SER A 156 -17.18 8.58 -7.78
N ASN A 157 -17.03 7.72 -8.79
CA ASN A 157 -18.11 7.09 -9.54
C ASN A 157 -18.10 5.55 -9.53
N VAL A 158 -17.14 4.91 -8.85
CA VAL A 158 -17.05 3.44 -8.76
C VAL A 158 -16.63 2.99 -7.37
N GLU A 159 -16.80 1.70 -7.08
CA GLU A 159 -16.24 1.09 -5.88
C GLU A 159 -14.72 1.22 -5.87
N GLY A 160 -14.14 1.40 -4.68
CA GLY A 160 -12.70 1.58 -4.53
C GLY A 160 -11.91 0.34 -4.96
N THR A 161 -10.66 0.56 -5.37
CA THR A 161 -9.70 -0.51 -5.63
C THR A 161 -8.54 -0.39 -4.66
N ALA A 162 -8.14 -1.51 -4.05
CA ALA A 162 -6.98 -1.57 -3.17
C ALA A 162 -5.86 -2.43 -3.75
N LEU A 163 -4.63 -2.05 -3.44
CA LEU A 163 -3.43 -2.86 -3.60
C LEU A 163 -2.82 -3.13 -2.22
N VAL A 164 -2.38 -4.36 -1.97
CA VAL A 164 -1.76 -4.75 -0.70
C VAL A 164 -0.51 -5.59 -0.97
N GLY A 165 0.57 -5.33 -0.25
CA GLY A 165 1.71 -6.25 -0.14
C GLY A 165 3.09 -5.63 -0.41
N CYS A 166 3.18 -4.60 -1.24
CA CYS A 166 4.48 -4.05 -1.67
C CYS A 166 4.64 -2.55 -1.32
N ASP A 167 5.84 -2.16 -0.90
CA ASP A 167 6.24 -0.74 -0.83
C ASP A 167 6.50 -0.22 -2.25
N VAL A 168 6.19 1.07 -2.47
CA VAL A 168 6.54 1.79 -3.69
C VAL A 168 7.72 2.72 -3.39
N ALA A 169 8.91 2.14 -3.32
CA ALA A 169 10.16 2.82 -3.01
C ALA A 169 11.32 2.35 -3.90
N GLY A 170 12.43 3.08 -3.88
CA GLY A 170 13.68 2.70 -4.56
C GLY A 170 14.31 1.43 -4.00
N GLY A 171 15.17 0.78 -4.80
CA GLY A 171 15.84 -0.49 -4.44
C GLY A 171 15.14 -1.76 -4.95
N PHE A 172 13.94 -1.64 -5.50
CA PHE A 172 13.16 -2.78 -6.01
C PHE A 172 13.06 -2.83 -7.57
N ASN A 173 13.49 -1.77 -8.27
CA ASN A 173 13.34 -1.67 -9.74
C ASN A 173 14.51 -2.25 -10.54
N SER A 174 15.63 -2.50 -9.88
CA SER A 174 16.91 -2.79 -10.55
C SER A 174 17.61 -4.04 -10.03
N ASP A 175 17.05 -4.71 -9.01
CA ASP A 175 17.66 -5.90 -8.44
C ASP A 175 16.83 -7.13 -8.85
N PRO A 176 17.34 -8.01 -9.73
CA PRO A 176 16.65 -9.23 -10.14
C PRO A 176 16.42 -10.24 -8.99
N GLY A 177 16.70 -9.87 -7.73
CA GLY A 177 16.52 -10.69 -6.54
C GLY A 177 15.34 -10.33 -5.63
N VAL A 178 14.61 -9.23 -5.85
CA VAL A 178 13.51 -8.84 -4.96
C VAL A 178 12.16 -9.33 -5.50
N HIS A 179 11.86 -10.59 -5.20
CA HIS A 179 10.55 -11.17 -5.45
C HIS A 179 9.57 -10.74 -4.37
N GLU A 180 8.48 -10.12 -4.80
CA GLU A 180 7.38 -9.67 -3.95
C GLU A 180 6.06 -10.25 -4.47
N VAL A 181 5.12 -10.40 -3.56
CA VAL A 181 3.74 -10.79 -3.88
C VAL A 181 2.81 -9.75 -3.31
N GLY A 182 1.90 -9.29 -4.15
CA GLY A 182 0.80 -8.44 -3.73
C GLY A 182 -0.55 -8.98 -4.19
N VAL A 183 -1.60 -8.25 -3.85
CA VAL A 183 -2.95 -8.51 -4.32
C VAL A 183 -3.61 -7.19 -4.70
N MET A 184 -4.44 -7.23 -5.74
CA MET A 184 -5.44 -6.22 -6.01
C MET A 184 -6.79 -6.71 -5.47
N ILE A 185 -7.52 -5.83 -4.81
CA ILE A 185 -8.81 -6.14 -4.18
C ILE A 185 -9.83 -5.10 -4.65
N GLN A 186 -11.00 -5.57 -5.04
CA GLN A 186 -12.19 -4.77 -5.34
C GLN A 186 -13.38 -5.37 -4.58
N GLY A 187 -14.34 -4.52 -4.23
CA GLY A 187 -15.50 -4.90 -3.41
C GLY A 187 -15.40 -4.36 -1.97
N GLN A 188 -16.28 -4.86 -1.10
CA GLN A 188 -16.47 -4.28 0.24
C GLN A 188 -15.24 -4.36 1.15
N ALA A 189 -14.32 -5.32 0.93
CA ALA A 189 -13.07 -5.42 1.68
C ALA A 189 -12.17 -4.17 1.53
N VAL A 190 -12.36 -3.37 0.48
CA VAL A 190 -11.62 -2.10 0.32
C VAL A 190 -11.99 -1.10 1.42
N SER A 191 -13.24 -1.11 1.88
CA SER A 191 -13.68 -0.26 2.99
C SER A 191 -13.02 -0.65 4.32
N ASP A 192 -12.67 -1.93 4.52
CA ASP A 192 -11.92 -2.35 5.72
C ASP A 192 -10.50 -1.75 5.74
N LEU A 193 -9.84 -1.71 4.58
CA LEU A 193 -8.51 -1.11 4.44
C LEU A 193 -8.56 0.42 4.61
N GLU A 194 -9.58 1.07 4.05
CA GLU A 194 -9.83 2.49 4.28
C GLU A 194 -10.08 2.78 5.76
N GLN A 195 -10.93 1.99 6.42
CA GLN A 195 -11.21 2.14 7.85
C GLN A 195 -9.94 1.97 8.68
N SER A 196 -9.13 0.95 8.39
CA SER A 196 -7.82 0.76 9.04
C SER A 196 -6.90 1.96 8.82
N PHE A 197 -6.91 2.56 7.63
CA PHE A 197 -6.14 3.78 7.36
C PHE A 197 -6.65 4.93 8.24
N VAL A 198 -7.96 5.18 8.25
CA VAL A 198 -8.60 6.29 8.97
C VAL A 198 -8.40 6.18 10.47
N GLU A 199 -8.53 4.98 11.03
CA GLU A 199 -8.28 4.72 12.45
C GLU A 199 -6.83 5.00 12.83
N ARG A 200 -5.88 4.57 11.99
CA ARG A 200 -4.47 4.87 12.22
C ARG A 200 -4.18 6.35 12.03
N TRP A 201 -4.67 6.97 10.96
CA TRP A 201 -4.49 8.39 10.68
C TRP A 201 -4.95 9.26 11.85
N ASN A 202 -6.14 8.97 12.40
CA ASN A 202 -6.72 9.71 13.52
C ASN A 202 -6.22 9.26 14.90
N SER A 203 -5.23 8.36 14.95
CA SER A 203 -4.63 7.93 16.21
C SER A 203 -4.03 9.12 16.94
N PRO A 204 -4.29 9.29 18.26
CA PRO A 204 -3.71 10.38 19.04
C PRO A 204 -2.19 10.28 19.20
N TYR A 205 -1.60 9.15 18.79
CA TYR A 205 -0.17 8.94 18.83
C TYR A 205 0.56 9.53 17.62
N ASN A 206 -0.14 9.73 16.50
CA ASN A 206 0.47 10.30 15.30
C ASN A 206 0.57 11.82 15.44
N GLU A 207 1.76 12.36 15.18
CA GLU A 207 1.97 13.80 15.12
C GLU A 207 1.75 14.29 13.67
N PRO A 208 1.04 15.42 13.47
CA PRO A 208 0.86 16.02 12.14
C PRO A 208 2.18 16.51 11.52
#